data_AF-A0A3M1L9N0-F1
#
_entry.id   AF-A0A3M1L9N0-F1
#
_cell.length_a   1.000
_cell.length_b   1.000
_cell.length_c   1.000
_cell.angle_alpha   90.00
_cell.angle_beta   90.00
_cell.angle_gamma   90.00
#
_symmetry.space_group_name_H-M   'P 1'
#
loop_
_entity.id
_entity.type
_entity.pdbx_description
1 polymer ?
#
loop_
_entity_poly.entity_id
_entity_poly.type
_entity_poly.pdbx_seq_one_letter_code
_entity_poly.pdbx_strand_id
1 'polypeptide(L)' 'MKKAPRWPGIALRGMAMGIAEVIPGVSGGTIAFITGIYEELLQTIKSVDHRLVGEFRRGGLRAVWTAMNG' A
#
# COMPACT_ATOMS: atom_id res chain seq x y z
N MET A 1 -13.71 -2.31 37.73
CA MET A 1 -14.35 -1.51 36.66
C MET A 1 -14.39 -2.36 35.38
N LYS A 2 -15.56 -2.81 34.93
CA LYS A 2 -15.70 -3.62 33.70
C LYS A 2 -15.58 -2.68 32.49
N LYS A 3 -14.59 -2.89 31.62
CA LYS A 3 -14.39 -2.06 30.41
C LYS A 3 -15.63 -2.19 29.52
N ALA A 4 -16.15 -1.06 29.05
CA ALA A 4 -17.28 -1.04 28.13
C ALA A 4 -16.96 -1.83 26.85
N PRO A 5 -17.94 -2.57 26.30
CA PRO A 5 -17.70 -3.43 25.15
C PRO A 5 -17.41 -2.61 23.88
N ARG A 6 -16.36 -2.99 23.15
CA ARG A 6 -15.83 -2.25 21.99
C ARG A 6 -16.57 -2.59 20.68
N TRP A 7 -17.89 -2.74 20.73
CA TRP A 7 -18.72 -3.22 19.63
C TRP A 7 -18.45 -2.56 18.27
N PRO A 8 -18.30 -1.21 18.17
CA PRO A 8 -18.02 -0.57 16.89
C PRO A 8 -16.66 -1.00 16.30
N GLY A 9 -15.65 -1.16 17.17
CA GLY A 9 -14.32 -1.61 16.74
C GLY A 9 -14.30 -3.08 16.33
N ILE A 10 -15.13 -3.92 16.94
CA ILE A 10 -15.29 -5.33 16.56
C ILE A 10 -16.00 -5.42 15.21
N ALA A 11 -17.08 -4.65 15.02
CA ALA A 11 -17.80 -4.61 13.75
C ALA A 11 -16.90 -4.16 12.59
N LEU A 12 -16.10 -3.10 12.78
CA LEU A 12 -15.17 -2.62 11.76
C LEU A 12 -14.12 -3.67 11.37
N ARG A 13 -13.57 -4.38 12.36
CA ARG A 13 -12.61 -5.47 12.12
C ARG A 13 -13.26 -6.64 11.40
N GLY A 14 -14.49 -7.00 11.75
CA GLY A 14 -15.25 -8.05 11.07
C GLY A 14 -15.54 -7.71 9.61
N MET A 15 -15.89 -6.46 9.31
CA MET A 15 -16.05 -5.99 7.92
C MET A 15 -14.74 -6.06 7.13
N ALA A 16 -13.63 -5.61 7.71
CA ALA A 16 -12.32 -5.69 7.07
C ALA A 16 -11.90 -7.15 6.79
N MET A 17 -12.16 -8.06 7.74
CA MET A 17 -11.90 -9.49 7.59
C MET A 17 -12.77 -10.10 6.49
N GLY A 18 -14.06 -9.75 6.41
CA GLY A 18 -14.96 -10.23 5.36
C GLY A 18 -14.56 -9.77 3.95
N ILE A 19 -14.12 -8.51 3.81
CA ILE A 19 -13.62 -7.98 2.54
C ILE A 19 -12.35 -8.72 2.09
N ALA A 20 -11.46 -9.05 3.03
CA ALA A 20 -10.26 -9.82 2.74
C ALA A 20 -10.58 -11.27 2.29
N GLU A 21 -11.63 -11.88 2.82
CA GLU A 21 -12.03 -13.27 2.51
C GLU A 21 -12.90 -13.41 1.24
N VAL A 22 -13.76 -12.41 0.96
CA VAL A 22 -14.68 -12.40 -0.21
C VAL A 22 -13.96 -12.42 -1.55
N ILE A 23 -12.71 -11.98 -1.59
CA ILE A 23 -11.90 -11.96 -2.80
C ILE A 23 -10.90 -13.12 -2.72
N PRO A 24 -11.22 -14.34 -3.20
CA PRO A 24 -10.30 -15.46 -3.18
C PRO A 24 -9.08 -15.16 -4.06
N GLY A 25 -7.89 -15.30 -3.51
CA GLY A 25 -6.65 -15.03 -4.25
C GLY A 25 -6.28 -13.55 -4.38
N VAL A 26 -6.59 -12.71 -3.38
CA VAL A 26 -6.04 -11.34 -3.25
C VAL A 26 -4.54 -11.38 -3.01
N SER A 27 -3.80 -11.64 -4.08
CA SER A 27 -2.44 -11.13 -4.16
C SER A 27 -2.55 -9.69 -4.67
N GLY A 28 -1.70 -8.80 -4.15
CA GLY A 28 -1.59 -7.44 -4.69
C GLY A 28 -1.33 -7.45 -6.21
N GLY A 29 -0.67 -8.49 -6.73
CA GLY A 29 -0.48 -8.72 -8.16
C GLY A 29 -1.77 -9.01 -8.92
N THR A 30 -2.68 -9.83 -8.37
CA THR A 30 -3.99 -10.11 -8.97
C THR A 30 -4.83 -8.83 -9.05
N ILE A 31 -4.88 -8.05 -7.96
CA ILE A 31 -5.58 -6.75 -7.96
C ILE A 31 -4.95 -5.82 -8.98
N ALA A 32 -3.61 -5.66 -8.94
CA ALA A 32 -2.93 -4.77 -9.85
C ALA A 32 -3.13 -5.14 -11.33
N PHE A 33 -3.22 -6.44 -11.62
CA PHE A 33 -3.53 -6.96 -12.95
C PHE A 33 -4.96 -6.62 -13.39
N ILE A 34 -5.98 -6.91 -12.57
CA ILE A 34 -7.38 -6.63 -12.94
C ILE A 34 -7.71 -5.13 -12.97
N THR A 35 -7.03 -4.31 -12.18
CA THR A 35 -7.21 -2.84 -12.16
C THR A 35 -6.37 -2.12 -13.21
N GLY A 36 -5.53 -2.84 -13.97
CA GLY A 36 -4.71 -2.27 -15.05
C GLY A 36 -3.48 -1.48 -14.58
N ILE A 37 -3.16 -1.48 -13.28
CA ILE A 37 -1.99 -0.74 -12.73
C ILE A 37 -0.73 -1.61 -12.65
N TYR A 38 -0.80 -2.86 -13.07
CA TYR A 38 0.31 -3.83 -12.92
C TYR A 38 1.60 -3.36 -13.60
N GLU A 39 1.48 -2.85 -14.83
CA GLU A 39 2.62 -2.38 -15.62
C GLU A 39 3.25 -1.13 -14.99
N GLU A 40 2.42 -0.18 -14.55
CA GLU A 40 2.84 1.04 -13.86
C GLU A 40 3.56 0.69 -12.55
N LEU A 41 2.96 -0.18 -11.72
CA LEU A 41 3.53 -0.63 -10.47
C LEU A 41 4.90 -1.30 -10.67
N LEU A 42 5.02 -2.17 -11.68
CA LEU A 42 6.30 -2.82 -12.01
C LEU A 42 7.34 -1.81 -12.48
N GLN A 43 6.96 -0.82 -13.29
CA GLN A 43 7.86 0.24 -13.73
C GLN A 43 8.32 1.11 -12.56
N THR A 44 7.42 1.47 -11.65
CA THR A 44 7.74 2.23 -10.43
C THR A 44 8.69 1.46 -9.52
N ILE A 45 8.51 0.15 -9.35
CA ILE A 45 9.43 -0.67 -8.55
C ILE A 45 10.80 -0.77 -9.24
N LYS A 46 10.83 -0.93 -10.57
CA LYS A 46 12.08 -0.97 -11.34
C LYS A 46 12.83 0.35 -11.35
N SER A 47 12.14 1.49 -11.23
CA SER A 47 12.77 2.82 -11.18
C SER A 47 13.38 3.15 -9.81
N VAL A 48 13.16 2.30 -8.80
CA VAL A 48 13.84 2.41 -7.51
C VAL A 48 15.31 2.04 -7.66
N ASP A 49 16.17 3.06 -7.78
CA ASP A 49 17.62 2.91 -7.94
C ASP A 49 18.40 3.59 -6.79
N HIS A 50 19.70 3.29 -6.69
CA HIS A 50 20.63 3.86 -5.71
C HIS A 50 20.69 5.39 -5.71
N ARG A 51 20.26 6.03 -6.80
CA ARG A 51 20.12 7.50 -6.91
C ARG A 51 19.10 8.03 -5.91
N LEU A 52 18.02 7.30 -5.64
CA LEU A 52 17.02 7.68 -4.63
C LEU A 52 17.60 7.66 -3.21
N VAL A 53 18.59 6.81 -2.94
CA VAL A 53 19.30 6.82 -1.66
C VAL A 53 20.11 8.11 -1.49
N GLY A 54 20.71 8.60 -2.59
CA GLY A 54 21.37 9.90 -2.64
C GLY A 54 20.40 11.06 -2.41
N GLU A 55 19.25 11.05 -3.10
CA GLU A 55 18.20 12.07 -2.95
C GLU A 55 17.58 12.06 -1.55
N PHE A 56 17.36 10.88 -0.97
CA PHE A 56 16.88 10.73 0.40
C PHE A 56 17.85 11.35 1.41
N ARG A 57 19.16 11.13 1.23
CA ARG A 57 20.19 11.73 2.10
C ARG A 57 20.31 13.24 1.92
N ARG A 58 19.95 13.78 0.75
CA ARG A 58 20.04 15.22 0.45
C ARG A 58 18.81 16.02 0.87
N GLY A 59 17.60 15.48 0.69
CA GLY A 59 16.35 16.22 0.90
C GLY A 59 15.21 15.39 1.47
N GLY A 60 15.51 14.18 1.97
CA GLY A 60 14.54 13.30 2.62
C GLY A 60 13.45 12.79 1.68
N LEU A 61 12.30 12.43 2.26
CA LEU A 61 11.17 11.83 1.55
C LEU A 61 10.59 12.71 0.44
N ARG A 62 10.62 14.04 0.62
CA ARG A 62 10.11 14.99 -0.38
C ARG A 62 10.96 14.98 -1.65
N ALA A 63 12.29 14.95 -1.51
CA ALA A 63 13.20 14.90 -2.67
C ALA A 63 13.05 13.58 -3.45
N VAL A 64 12.89 12.46 -2.73
CA VAL A 64 12.60 11.15 -3.35
C VAL A 64 11.27 11.17 -4.10
N TRP A 65 10.22 11.76 -3.52
CA TRP A 65 8.91 11.86 -4.15
C TRP A 65 8.96 12.67 -5.46
N THR A 66 9.62 13.83 -5.45
CA THR A 66 9.82 14.64 -6.66
C THR A 66 10.69 13.92 -7.69
N ALA A 67 11.72 13.19 -7.26
CA ALA A 67 12.57 12.42 -8.17
C ALA A 67 11.85 11.21 -8.81
N MET A 68 10.89 10.60 -8.11
CA MET A 68 10.13 9.44 -8.61
C MET A 68 8.89 9.84 -9.43
N ASN A 69 8.20 10.91 -9.06
CA ASN A 69 6.89 11.25 -9.63
C ASN A 69 6.88 12.50 -10.51
N GLY A 70 7.95 13.31 -10.53
CA GLY A 70 8.01 14.58 -11.27
C GLY A 70 7.09 15.64 -10.70
#